data_AF-A0A969EW29-F1
#
_entry.id   AF-A0A969EW29-F1
#
_cell.length_a   1.000
_cell.length_b   1.000
_cell.length_c   1.000
_cell.angle_alpha   90.00
_cell.angle_beta   90.00
_cell.angle_gamma   90.00
#
_symmetry.space_group_name_H-M   'P 1'
#
loop_
_entity.id
_entity.type
_entity.pdbx_description
1 polymer ?
#
loop_
_entity_poly.entity_id
_entity_poly.type
_entity_poly.pdbx_seq_one_letter_code
_entity_poly.pdbx_strand_id
1 'polypeptide(L)'
;VLQSDSITMDLPGTLTKLEEIQQKARSTIVSESNWLKQNRVDLVLADIPPLAAPIAKAAGVPCWMMGNFGWDFIYRDFGPEFAPIADWIEDCFGQCDRLFRLPFHEPMGAFSQIEDVGLTGVAPAILKLK
;
A
#
# COMPACT_ATOMS: atom_id res chain seq x y z
N VAL A 1 0.66 -11.81 0.82
CA VAL A 1 1.30 -13.12 1.12
C VAL A 1 0.32 -14.23 0.83
N LEU A 2 0.73 -15.27 0.10
CA LEU A 2 -0.03 -16.51 -0.02
C LEU A 2 0.16 -17.33 1.26
N GLN A 3 -0.95 -17.65 1.91
CA GLN A 3 -0.97 -18.32 3.19
C GLN A 3 -2.13 -19.32 3.21
N SER A 4 -1.86 -20.57 3.59
CA SER A 4 -2.89 -21.61 3.69
C SER A 4 -3.64 -21.59 5.02
N ASP A 5 -3.01 -21.07 6.06
CA ASP A 5 -3.48 -20.98 7.43
C ASP A 5 -2.85 -19.74 8.11
N SER A 6 -3.02 -19.53 9.42
CA SER A 6 -2.52 -18.33 10.11
C SER A 6 -1.00 -18.30 10.35
N ILE A 7 -0.23 -19.32 9.96
CA ILE A 7 1.20 -19.43 10.24
C ILE A 7 2.02 -19.75 8.97
N THR A 8 1.51 -20.60 8.08
CA THR A 8 2.29 -21.17 6.97
C THR A 8 2.31 -20.25 5.75
N MET A 9 3.46 -19.62 5.49
CA MET A 9 3.67 -18.76 4.33
C MET A 9 4.30 -19.51 3.15
N ASP A 10 3.68 -19.40 1.97
CA ASP A 10 4.26 -19.82 0.69
C ASP A 10 5.00 -18.63 0.07
N LEU A 11 6.28 -18.48 0.40
CA LEU A 11 7.10 -17.38 -0.10
C LEU A 11 7.33 -17.45 -1.62
N PRO A 12 7.71 -18.60 -2.22
CA PRO A 12 7.86 -18.69 -3.68
C PRO A 12 6.57 -18.37 -4.44
N GLY A 13 5.42 -18.87 -3.97
CA GLY A 13 4.12 -18.55 -4.55
C GLY A 13 3.75 -17.07 -4.37
N THR A 14 4.09 -16.49 -3.21
CA THR A 14 3.92 -15.05 -2.96
C THR A 14 4.72 -14.22 -3.95
N LEU A 15 6.01 -14.53 -4.15
CA LEU A 15 6.88 -13.79 -5.07
C LEU A 15 6.31 -13.85 -6.50
N THR A 16 5.96 -15.06 -6.98
CA THR A 16 5.33 -15.24 -8.29
C THR A 16 4.09 -14.34 -8.47
N LYS A 17 3.23 -14.25 -7.44
CA LYS A 17 2.04 -13.41 -7.50
C LYS A 17 2.33 -11.92 -7.48
N LEU A 18 3.35 -11.49 -6.75
CA LEU A 18 3.78 -10.09 -6.75
C LEU A 18 4.37 -9.69 -8.10
N GLU A 19 5.15 -10.57 -8.74
CA GLU A 19 5.67 -10.36 -10.09
C GLU A 19 4.54 -10.27 -11.12
N GLU A 20 3.52 -11.13 -11.03
CA GLU A 20 2.32 -11.02 -11.87
C GLU A 20 1.60 -9.67 -11.70
N ILE A 21 1.52 -9.15 -10.47
CA ILE A 21 0.94 -7.83 -10.18
C ILE A 21 1.81 -6.73 -10.82
N GLN A 22 3.14 -6.79 -10.63
CA GLN A 22 4.09 -5.84 -11.21
C GLN A 22 3.98 -5.81 -12.74
N GLN A 23 3.91 -6.97 -13.41
CA GLN A 23 3.75 -7.07 -14.86
C GLN A 23 2.43 -6.43 -15.35
N LYS A 24 1.36 -6.54 -14.56
CA LYS A 24 0.03 -5.97 -14.86
C LYS A 24 -0.14 -4.53 -14.34
N ALA A 25 0.86 -3.97 -13.67
CA ALA A 25 0.75 -2.66 -13.02
C ALA A 25 0.37 -1.57 -14.01
N ARG A 26 0.99 -1.55 -15.20
CA ARG A 26 0.73 -0.53 -16.22
C ARG A 26 -0.73 -0.52 -16.69
N SER A 27 -1.30 -1.68 -17.01
CA SER A 27 -2.69 -1.76 -17.46
C SER A 27 -3.66 -1.40 -16.32
N THR A 28 -3.37 -1.85 -15.10
CA THR A 28 -4.14 -1.51 -13.89
C THR A 28 -4.12 -0.01 -13.62
N ILE A 29 -2.96 0.64 -13.72
CA ILE A 29 -2.83 2.10 -13.54
C ILE A 29 -3.71 2.86 -14.55
N VAL A 30 -3.71 2.43 -15.81
CA VAL A 30 -4.54 3.07 -16.85
C VAL A 30 -6.03 2.85 -16.59
N SER A 31 -6.46 1.63 -16.26
CA SER A 31 -7.89 1.35 -16.02
C SER A 31 -8.41 2.10 -14.80
N GLU A 32 -7.70 2.01 -13.67
CA GLU A 32 -8.14 2.62 -12.42
C GLU A 32 -8.06 4.15 -12.48
N SER A 33 -7.03 4.73 -13.10
CA SER A 33 -6.96 6.19 -13.23
C SER A 33 -8.08 6.76 -14.11
N ASN A 34 -8.51 6.04 -15.15
CA ASN A 34 -9.68 6.41 -15.94
C ASN A 34 -10.96 6.31 -15.11
N TRP A 35 -11.10 5.26 -14.29
CA TRP A 35 -12.24 5.12 -13.39
C TRP A 35 -12.31 6.27 -12.38
N LEU A 36 -11.19 6.67 -11.76
CA LEU A 36 -11.12 7.82 -10.85
C LEU A 36 -11.59 9.11 -11.53
N LYS A 37 -11.10 9.38 -12.75
CA LYS A 37 -11.49 10.56 -13.55
C LYS A 37 -12.97 10.56 -13.89
N GLN A 38 -13.52 9.42 -14.32
CA GLN A 38 -14.94 9.29 -14.69
C GLN A 38 -15.86 9.51 -13.49
N ASN A 39 -15.44 9.06 -12.31
CA ASN A 39 -16.20 9.20 -11.07
C ASN A 39 -15.91 10.51 -10.33
N ARG A 40 -15.09 11.40 -10.91
CA ARG A 40 -14.72 12.71 -10.33
C ARG A 40 -14.20 12.56 -8.89
N VAL A 41 -13.33 11.58 -8.67
CA VAL A 41 -12.66 11.42 -7.39
C VAL A 41 -11.67 12.57 -7.20
N ASP A 42 -11.68 13.20 -6.03
CA ASP A 42 -10.79 14.32 -5.70
C ASP A 42 -9.58 13.92 -4.85
N LEU A 43 -9.60 12.74 -4.23
CA LEU A 43 -8.56 12.22 -3.33
C LEU A 43 -8.61 10.69 -3.27
N VAL A 44 -7.43 10.06 -3.30
CA VAL A 44 -7.27 8.64 -2.95
C VAL A 44 -6.70 8.56 -1.53
N LEU A 45 -7.42 7.92 -0.62
CA LEU A 45 -6.93 7.54 0.71
C LEU A 45 -6.78 6.02 0.78
N ALA A 46 -5.58 5.52 1.10
CA ALA A 46 -5.29 4.09 1.01
C ALA A 46 -4.51 3.53 2.21
N ASP A 47 -4.78 2.26 2.54
CA ASP A 47 -4.07 1.49 3.57
C ASP A 47 -2.86 0.76 2.95
N ILE A 48 -1.87 1.55 2.53
CA ILE A 48 -0.56 1.09 2.02
C ILE A 48 -0.60 0.13 0.79
N PRO A 49 -1.55 0.14 -0.17
CA PRO A 49 -1.38 -0.62 -1.41
C PRO A 49 -0.36 0.11 -2.32
N PRO A 50 0.69 -0.57 -2.82
CA PRO A 50 1.75 0.09 -3.62
C PRO A 50 1.19 0.86 -4.82
N LEU A 51 0.24 0.28 -5.56
CA LEU A 51 -0.26 0.88 -6.79
C LEU A 51 -1.16 2.13 -6.60
N ALA A 52 -1.64 2.43 -5.40
CA ALA A 52 -2.57 3.55 -5.22
C ALA A 52 -1.94 4.91 -5.57
N ALA A 53 -0.68 5.14 -5.19
CA ALA A 53 0.01 6.39 -5.51
C ALA A 53 0.24 6.57 -7.03
N PRO A 54 0.80 5.58 -7.76
CA PRO A 54 0.86 5.65 -9.23
C PRO A 54 -0.49 5.84 -9.92
N ILE A 55 -1.56 5.17 -9.44
CA ILE A 55 -2.92 5.30 -9.96
C ILE A 55 -3.44 6.74 -9.81
N ALA A 56 -3.35 7.28 -8.59
CA ALA A 56 -3.80 8.63 -8.27
C ALA A 56 -3.01 9.70 -9.06
N LYS A 57 -1.69 9.54 -9.14
CA LYS A 57 -0.82 10.40 -9.95
C LYS A 57 -1.21 10.40 -11.42
N ALA A 58 -1.50 9.23 -12.00
CA ALA A 58 -2.00 9.11 -13.37
C ALA A 58 -3.41 9.72 -13.55
N ALA A 59 -4.23 9.71 -12.48
CA ALA A 59 -5.52 10.37 -12.46
C ALA A 59 -5.42 11.90 -12.27
N GLY A 60 -4.28 12.41 -11.78
CA GLY A 60 -4.07 13.83 -11.50
C GLY A 60 -4.70 14.28 -10.17
N VAL A 61 -4.85 13.37 -9.22
CA VAL A 61 -5.45 13.61 -7.89
C VAL A 61 -4.45 13.26 -6.80
N PRO A 62 -4.52 13.89 -5.62
CA PRO A 62 -3.66 13.54 -4.50
C PRO A 62 -3.86 12.09 -4.05
N CYS A 63 -2.79 11.46 -3.59
CA CYS A 63 -2.81 10.18 -2.89
C CYS A 63 -2.27 10.34 -1.47
N TRP A 64 -3.12 10.08 -0.50
CA TRP A 64 -2.74 9.96 0.90
C TRP A 64 -2.79 8.50 1.33
N MET A 65 -1.89 8.14 2.22
CA MET A 65 -1.88 6.82 2.83
C MET A 65 -1.87 6.91 4.33
N MET A 66 -2.27 5.82 4.98
CA MET A 66 -2.18 5.66 6.43
C MET A 66 -1.64 4.26 6.72
N GLY A 67 -0.68 4.15 7.63
CA GLY A 67 -0.09 2.88 8.02
C GLY A 67 1.05 3.06 9.02
N ASN A 68 1.54 1.94 9.56
CA ASN A 68 2.72 1.90 10.43
C ASN A 68 3.90 1.15 9.81
N PHE A 69 3.71 0.40 8.73
CA PHE A 69 4.81 -0.23 7.99
C PHE A 69 4.45 -0.42 6.52
N GLY A 70 5.47 -0.40 5.66
CA GLY A 70 5.34 -0.66 4.23
C GLY A 70 5.46 -2.14 3.85
N TRP A 71 4.96 -2.49 2.67
CA TRP A 71 5.19 -3.82 2.07
C TRP A 71 6.63 -4.01 1.59
N ASP A 72 7.32 -2.92 1.22
CA ASP A 72 8.76 -2.90 0.96
C ASP A 72 9.54 -3.35 2.20
N PHE A 73 9.21 -2.81 3.38
CA PHE A 73 9.81 -3.24 4.65
C PHE A 73 9.61 -4.74 4.91
N ILE A 74 8.37 -5.24 4.81
CA ILE A 74 8.08 -6.67 5.04
C ILE A 74 8.78 -7.57 4.03
N TYR A 75 8.67 -7.27 2.73
CA TYR A 75 9.20 -8.16 1.70
C TYR A 75 10.72 -8.12 1.64
N ARG A 76 11.36 -7.00 1.97
CA ARG A 76 12.83 -6.93 2.07
C ARG A 76 13.38 -7.92 3.10
N ASP A 77 12.66 -8.15 4.20
CA ASP A 77 13.01 -9.12 5.24
C ASP A 77 12.77 -10.59 4.84
N PHE A 78 12.01 -10.86 3.77
CA PHE A 78 11.78 -12.23 3.28
C PHE A 78 12.97 -12.83 2.53
N GLY A 79 13.96 -12.01 2.16
CA GLY A 79 15.23 -12.45 1.59
C GLY A 79 15.59 -11.77 0.27
N PRO A 80 16.79 -12.08 -0.27
CA PRO A 80 17.35 -11.36 -1.43
C PRO A 80 16.51 -11.50 -2.71
N GLU A 81 15.75 -12.58 -2.87
CA GLU A 81 14.85 -12.76 -4.01
C GLU A 81 13.70 -11.74 -4.04
N PHE A 82 13.31 -11.22 -2.88
CA PHE A 82 12.27 -10.19 -2.76
C PHE A 82 12.81 -8.76 -2.87
N ALA A 83 14.14 -8.55 -2.88
CA ALA A 83 14.71 -7.20 -2.95
C ALA A 83 14.23 -6.41 -4.20
N PRO A 84 14.19 -6.98 -5.42
CA PRO A 84 13.71 -6.24 -6.59
C PRO A 84 12.24 -5.80 -6.50
N ILE A 85 11.39 -6.63 -5.90
CA ILE A 85 9.97 -6.27 -5.73
C ILE A 85 9.80 -5.25 -4.61
N ALA A 86 10.59 -5.34 -3.53
CA ALA A 86 10.61 -4.35 -2.46
C ALA A 86 11.04 -2.98 -2.98
N ASP A 87 12.09 -2.92 -3.81
CA ASP A 87 12.55 -1.68 -4.45
C ASP A 87 11.47 -1.07 -5.36
N TRP A 88 10.77 -1.91 -6.15
CA TRP A 88 9.66 -1.43 -6.97
C TRP A 88 8.48 -0.91 -6.15
N ILE A 89 8.19 -1.51 -4.99
CA ILE A 89 7.17 -1.04 -4.06
C ILE A 89 7.58 0.30 -3.44
N GLU A 90 8.84 0.42 -3.05
CA GLU A 90 9.43 1.67 -2.51
C GLU A 90 9.28 2.82 -3.53
N ASP A 91 9.58 2.56 -4.81
CA ASP A 91 9.37 3.52 -5.91
C ASP A 91 7.89 3.92 -6.09
N CYS A 92 6.97 3.00 -5.80
CA CYS A 92 5.54 3.31 -5.83
C CYS A 92 5.14 4.20 -4.65
N PHE A 93 5.60 3.88 -3.43
CA PHE A 93 5.34 4.68 -2.23
C PHE A 93 5.97 6.08 -2.30
N GLY A 94 7.12 6.24 -2.97
CA GLY A 94 7.73 7.54 -3.24
C GLY A 94 6.88 8.51 -4.05
N GLN A 95 5.79 8.05 -4.66
CA GLN A 95 4.83 8.87 -5.38
C GLN A 95 3.65 9.33 -4.52
N CYS A 96 3.57 8.89 -3.25
CA CYS A 96 2.52 9.30 -2.32
C CYS A 96 2.75 10.75 -1.85
N ASP A 97 1.68 11.55 -1.83
CA ASP A 97 1.74 12.96 -1.48
C ASP A 97 1.76 13.20 0.04
N ARG A 98 1.22 12.26 0.82
CA ARG A 98 1.21 12.32 2.29
C ARG A 98 0.96 10.95 2.92
N LEU A 99 1.78 10.61 3.91
CA LEU A 99 1.56 9.47 4.81
C LEU A 99 1.12 9.97 6.19
N PHE A 100 0.00 9.48 6.69
CA PHE A 100 -0.34 9.52 8.12
C PHE A 100 0.27 8.31 8.81
N ARG A 101 1.40 8.51 9.48
CA ARG A 101 2.16 7.43 10.09
C ARG A 101 1.64 7.14 11.49
N LEU A 102 1.09 5.94 11.65
CA LEU A 102 0.49 5.47 12.90
C LEU A 102 1.57 5.11 13.92
N PRO A 103 1.28 5.08 15.23
CA PRO A 103 2.22 4.62 16.26
C PRO A 103 2.72 3.19 16.01
N PHE A 104 3.87 2.84 16.62
CA PHE A 104 4.54 1.54 16.44
C PHE A 104 4.97 1.28 15.00
N HIS A 105 5.56 2.30 14.38
CA HIS A 105 5.96 2.28 12.98
C HIS A 105 7.44 1.96 12.78
N GLU A 106 7.75 1.42 11.59
CA GLU A 106 9.11 1.46 11.03
C GLU A 106 9.41 2.87 10.46
N PRO A 107 10.65 3.20 10.06
CA PRO A 107 10.97 4.53 9.51
C PRO A 107 10.03 5.04 8.40
N MET A 108 9.51 4.17 7.55
CA MET A 108 8.67 4.46 6.37
C MET A 108 9.37 5.42 5.41
N GLY A 109 10.67 5.18 5.17
CA GLY A 109 11.58 6.06 4.44
C GLY A 109 11.24 6.26 2.96
N ALA A 110 10.41 5.40 2.37
CA ALA A 110 9.90 5.55 1.01
C ALA A 110 9.03 6.81 0.84
N PHE A 111 8.39 7.28 1.91
CA PHE A 111 7.45 8.38 1.88
C PHE A 111 8.14 9.73 2.12
N SER A 112 7.95 10.69 1.21
CA SER A 112 8.61 12.00 1.29
C SER A 112 7.95 12.99 2.23
N GLN A 113 6.66 12.82 2.53
CA GLN A 113 5.85 13.68 3.39
C GLN A 113 5.14 12.83 4.44
N ILE A 114 5.66 12.85 5.66
CA ILE A 114 5.18 12.03 6.77
C ILE A 114 4.58 12.92 7.85
N GLU A 115 3.35 12.61 8.26
CA GLU A 115 2.65 13.22 9.38
C GLU A 115 2.41 12.16 10.44
N ASP A 116 3.10 12.25 11.58
CA ASP A 116 2.89 11.35 12.71
C ASP A 116 1.55 11.65 13.37
N VAL A 117 0.73 10.61 13.54
CA VAL A 117 -0.58 10.71 14.19
C VAL A 117 -0.62 9.95 15.50
N GLY A 118 -1.53 10.36 16.38
CA GLY A 118 -1.74 9.69 17.67
C GLY A 118 -2.42 8.32 17.55
N LEU A 119 -2.61 7.66 18.70
CA LEU A 119 -3.39 6.43 18.77
C LEU A 119 -4.83 6.69 18.30
N THR A 120 -5.28 5.91 17.32
CA THR A 120 -6.67 5.94 16.87
C THR A 120 -7.52 5.12 17.85
N GLY A 121 -8.45 5.80 18.52
CA GLY A 121 -9.43 5.17 19.41
C GLY A 121 -10.82 5.18 18.77
N VAL A 122 -11.62 4.15 19.02
CA VAL A 122 -13.06 4.16 18.75
C VAL A 122 -13.81 4.26 20.06
N ALA A 123 -14.86 5.09 20.12
CA ALA A 123 -15.77 5.07 21.25
C ALA A 123 -16.44 3.68 21.29
N PRO A 124 -16.38 2.93 22.40
CA PRO A 124 -16.92 1.58 22.46
C PRO A 124 -18.41 1.60 22.11
N ALA A 125 -18.78 0.94 21.00
CA ALA A 125 -20.16 0.70 20.62
C ALA A 125 -20.50 -0.75 20.91
N ILE A 126 -21.51 -0.98 21.76
CA ILE A 126 -22.09 -2.32 21.92
C ILE A 126 -22.75 -2.68 20.60
N LEU A 127 -22.16 -3.60 19.85
CA LEU A 127 -22.81 -4.26 18.72
C LEU A 127 -24.09 -4.93 19.23
N LYS A 128 -25.24 -4.29 18.98
CA LYS A 128 -26.54 -4.96 19.11
C LYS A 128 -26.64 -5.94 17.94
N LEU A 129 -26.21 -7.17 18.16
CA LEU A 129 -26.52 -8.29 17.28
C LEU A 129 -28.06 -8.35 17.15
N LYS A 130 -28.57 -8.22 15.92
CA LYS A 130 -29.96 -8.51 15.58
C LYS A 130 -30.10 -9.99 15.26
#